data_AF-A0A847Z3A9-F1
#
_entry.id   AF-A0A847Z3A9-F1
#
_cell.length_a   1.000
_cell.length_b   1.000
_cell.length_c   1.000
_cell.angle_alpha   90.00
_cell.angle_beta   90.00
_cell.angle_gamma   90.00
#
_symmetry.space_group_name_H-M   'P 1'
#
loop_
_entity.id
_entity.type
_entity.pdbx_description
1 polymer ?
#
loop_
_entity_poly.entity_id
_entity_poly.type
_entity_poly.pdbx_seq_one_letter_code
_entity_poly.pdbx_strand_id
1 'polypeptide(L)'
;MKELVKITMLLDYYGTLLTEKQSQILKMYYEEDYSLAEIADTYNITRQAAFDAIKKGEAVLNKYEQALNLAQKQTEKEKTAQEIRNLLNKLTVNQAEAGVIVKIEKLVDKITE
;
A
#
# COMPACT_ATOMS: atom_id res chain seq x y z
N MET A 1 9.42 7.81 3.29
CA MET A 1 8.99 6.64 2.49
C MET A 1 9.47 6.87 1.06
N LYS A 2 10.10 5.92 0.38
CA LYS A 2 10.49 6.10 -1.03
C LYS A 2 9.19 6.25 -1.85
N GLU A 3 9.11 7.22 -2.77
CA GLU A 3 7.91 7.49 -3.58
C GLU A 3 7.34 6.22 -4.26
N LEU A 4 8.22 5.31 -4.69
CA LEU A 4 7.86 3.97 -5.20
C LEU A 4 6.92 3.20 -4.25
N VAL A 5 7.33 3.05 -2.99
CA VAL A 5 6.56 2.29 -1.98
C VAL A 5 5.20 2.92 -1.73
N LYS A 6 5.13 4.27 -1.77
CA LYS A 6 3.87 4.99 -1.61
C LYS A 6 2.91 4.69 -2.77
N ILE A 7 3.38 4.78 -4.02
CA ILE A 7 2.50 4.55 -5.17
C ILE A 7 2.06 3.09 -5.28
N THR A 8 2.95 2.13 -5.02
CA THR A 8 2.57 0.71 -4.96
C THR A 8 1.47 0.46 -3.92
N MET A 9 1.61 1.02 -2.72
CA MET A 9 0.55 0.93 -1.71
C MET A 9 -0.76 1.57 -2.19
N LEU A 10 -0.71 2.76 -2.81
CA LEU A 10 -1.91 3.39 -3.35
C LEU A 10 -2.57 2.58 -4.48
N LEU A 11 -1.79 1.85 -5.28
CA LEU A 11 -2.31 0.93 -6.29
C LEU A 11 -3.09 -0.23 -5.66
N ASP A 12 -2.62 -0.78 -4.54
CA ASP A 12 -3.34 -1.84 -3.83
C ASP A 12 -4.72 -1.36 -3.36
N TYR A 13 -4.81 -0.11 -2.88
CA TYR A 13 -6.07 0.46 -2.38
C TYR A 13 -7.01 0.98 -3.46
N TYR A 14 -6.46 1.62 -4.50
CA TYR A 14 -7.24 2.42 -5.44
C TYR A 14 -7.04 2.02 -6.91
N GLY A 15 -6.19 1.03 -7.21
CA GLY A 15 -5.89 0.61 -8.56
C GLY A 15 -7.10 0.11 -9.35
N THR A 16 -8.13 -0.39 -8.66
CA THR A 16 -9.42 -0.80 -9.25
C THR A 16 -10.34 0.36 -9.61
N LEU A 17 -10.08 1.56 -9.07
CA LEU A 17 -10.84 2.79 -9.36
C LEU A 17 -10.29 3.54 -10.58
N LEU A 18 -9.08 3.19 -11.01
CA LEU A 18 -8.48 3.70 -12.23
C LEU A 18 -9.15 3.07 -13.46
N THR A 19 -8.98 3.72 -14.62
CA THR A 19 -9.31 3.03 -15.88
C THR A 19 -8.35 1.85 -16.08
N GLU A 20 -8.81 0.79 -16.75
CA GLU A 20 -8.01 -0.42 -17.01
C GLU A 20 -6.62 -0.09 -17.59
N LYS A 21 -6.58 0.81 -18.58
CA LYS A 21 -5.33 1.28 -19.18
C LYS A 21 -4.40 1.99 -18.18
N GLN A 22 -4.95 2.85 -17.32
CA GLN A 22 -4.15 3.56 -16.30
C GLN A 22 -3.61 2.59 -15.25
N SER A 23 -4.46 1.68 -14.77
CA SER A 23 -4.08 0.66 -13.80
C SER A 23 -2.95 -0.21 -14.35
N GLN A 24 -3.10 -0.72 -15.58
CA GLN A 24 -2.12 -1.60 -16.19
C GLN A 24 -0.78 -0.88 -16.47
N ILE A 25 -0.79 0.36 -16.97
CA ILE A 25 0.44 1.14 -17.17
C ILE A 25 1.19 1.33 -15.85
N LEU A 26 0.48 1.64 -14.76
CA LEU A 26 1.10 1.81 -13.45
C LEU A 26 1.64 0.50 -12.89
N LYS A 27 0.91 -0.62 -13.02
CA LYS A 27 1.39 -1.95 -12.61
C LYS A 27 2.64 -2.36 -13.33
N MET A 28 2.67 -2.21 -14.66
CA MET A 28 3.87 -2.49 -15.46
C MET A 28 5.09 -1.73 -14.93
N TYR A 29 4.91 -0.45 -14.57
CA TYR A 29 6.02 0.38 -14.07
C TYR A 29 6.41 0.10 -12.61
N TYR A 30 5.44 -0.08 -11.71
CA TYR A 30 5.65 -0.13 -10.26
C TYR A 30 5.75 -1.55 -9.69
N GLU A 31 5.19 -2.56 -10.36
CA GLU A 31 5.15 -3.96 -9.90
C GLU A 31 5.98 -4.88 -10.80
N GLU A 32 6.02 -4.61 -12.10
CA GLU A 32 6.70 -5.47 -13.10
C GLU A 32 8.05 -4.91 -13.57
N ASP A 33 8.51 -3.80 -13.02
CA ASP A 33 9.79 -3.13 -13.33
C ASP A 33 9.98 -2.75 -14.82
N TYR A 34 8.89 -2.55 -15.60
CA TYR A 34 9.00 -2.09 -16.98
C TYR A 34 9.54 -0.66 -17.05
N SER A 35 10.43 -0.44 -18.00
CA SER A 35 10.89 0.89 -18.38
C SER A 35 9.82 1.65 -19.18
N LEU A 36 9.98 2.98 -19.23
CA LEU A 36 9.13 3.85 -20.08
C LEU A 36 9.16 3.47 -21.57
N ALA A 37 10.27 2.88 -22.04
CA ALA A 37 10.40 2.42 -23.42
C ALA A 37 9.56 1.16 -23.65
N GLU A 38 9.66 0.17 -22.76
CA GLU A 38 8.89 -1.07 -22.87
C GLU A 38 7.37 -0.83 -22.75
N ILE A 39 6.95 0.10 -21.89
CA ILE A 39 5.55 0.54 -21.80
C ILE A 39 5.12 1.25 -23.08
N ALA A 40 5.97 2.13 -23.62
CA ALA A 40 5.69 2.85 -24.86
C ALA A 40 5.49 1.89 -26.04
N ASP A 41 6.36 0.89 -26.17
CA ASP A 41 6.29 -0.14 -27.19
C ASP A 41 5.02 -1.00 -27.02
N THR A 42 4.71 -1.44 -25.79
CA THR A 42 3.53 -2.28 -25.50
C THR A 42 2.22 -1.60 -25.88
N TYR A 43 2.11 -0.29 -25.64
CA TYR A 43 0.90 0.48 -25.94
C TYR A 43 0.95 1.21 -27.28
N ASN A 44 2.02 1.05 -28.06
CA ASN A 44 2.27 1.79 -29.30
C ASN A 44 2.10 3.31 -29.13
N ILE A 45 2.71 3.86 -28.08
CA ILE A 45 2.73 5.29 -27.76
C ILE A 45 4.17 5.80 -27.70
N THR A 46 4.37 7.11 -27.57
CA THR A 46 5.71 7.65 -27.37
C THR A 46 6.17 7.46 -25.92
N ARG A 47 7.49 7.41 -25.71
CA ARG A 47 8.08 7.39 -24.35
C ARG A 47 7.57 8.54 -23.47
N GLN A 48 7.34 9.72 -24.06
CA GLN A 48 6.77 10.87 -23.36
C GLN A 48 5.32 10.61 -22.95
N ALA A 49 4.50 10.03 -23.84
CA ALA A 49 3.12 9.68 -23.52
C ALA A 49 3.03 8.60 -22.42
N ALA A 50 3.97 7.65 -22.38
CA ALA A 50 4.08 6.67 -21.29
C ALA A 50 4.39 7.36 -19.94
N PHE A 51 5.37 8.27 -19.92
CA PHE A 51 5.69 9.07 -18.74
C PHE A 51 4.49 9.90 -18.26
N ASP A 52 3.81 10.59 -19.18
CA ASP A 52 2.64 11.41 -18.85
C ASP A 52 1.47 10.55 -18.32
N ALA A 53 1.29 9.34 -18.86
CA ALA A 53 0.27 8.41 -18.40
C ALA A 53 0.54 7.96 -16.96
N ILE A 54 1.80 7.63 -16.62
CA ILE A 54 2.21 7.29 -15.25
C ILE A 54 1.94 8.48 -14.31
N LYS A 55 2.39 9.69 -14.66
CA LYS A 55 2.19 10.89 -13.83
C LYS A 55 0.72 11.22 -13.62
N LYS A 56 -0.12 11.06 -14.64
CA LYS A 56 -1.58 11.21 -14.51
C LYS A 56 -2.18 10.16 -13.58
N GLY A 57 -1.76 8.91 -13.71
CA GLY A 57 -2.20 7.82 -12.84
C GLY A 57 -1.86 8.08 -11.37
N GLU A 58 -0.61 8.46 -11.09
CA GLU A 58 -0.15 8.86 -9.75
C GLU A 58 -1.00 10.00 -9.17
N ALA A 59 -1.31 11.02 -9.97
CA ALA A 59 -2.13 12.15 -9.52
C ALA A 59 -3.55 11.71 -9.13
N VAL A 60 -4.14 10.79 -9.90
CA VAL A 60 -5.47 10.24 -9.60
C VAL A 60 -5.44 9.41 -8.31
N LEU A 61 -4.44 8.55 -8.12
CA LEU A 61 -4.25 7.78 -6.88
C LEU A 61 -4.12 8.69 -5.66
N ASN A 62 -3.31 9.73 -5.75
CA ASN A 62 -3.15 10.70 -4.66
C ASN A 62 -4.45 11.46 -4.38
N LYS A 63 -5.26 11.75 -5.40
CA LYS A 63 -6.58 12.38 -5.22
C LYS A 63 -7.53 11.45 -4.47
N TYR A 64 -7.53 10.16 -4.77
CA TYR A 64 -8.33 9.18 -4.00
C TYR A 64 -7.86 9.09 -2.56
N GLU A 65 -6.55 9.06 -2.31
CA GLU A 65 -6.04 9.07 -0.94
C GLU A 65 -6.42 10.33 -0.17
N GLN A 66 -6.34 11.50 -0.78
CA GLN A 66 -6.79 12.75 -0.15
C GLN A 66 -8.28 12.72 0.24
N ALA A 67 -9.11 12.04 -0.55
CA ALA A 67 -10.54 11.96 -0.31
C ALA A 67 -10.93 10.85 0.69
N LEU A 68 -10.26 9.70 0.64
CA LEU A 68 -10.67 8.48 1.35
C LEU A 68 -9.77 8.17 2.56
N ASN A 69 -8.49 8.54 2.46
CA ASN A 69 -7.47 8.41 3.49
C ASN A 69 -7.30 6.96 4.01
N LEU A 70 -7.48 5.96 3.15
CA LEU A 70 -7.47 4.54 3.55
C LEU A 70 -6.06 4.05 3.81
N ALA A 71 -5.09 4.39 2.96
CA ALA A 71 -3.72 3.92 3.10
C ALA A 71 -3.06 4.49 4.36
N GLN A 72 -3.29 5.78 4.65
CA GLN A 72 -2.83 6.40 5.89
C GLN A 72 -3.47 5.74 7.12
N LYS A 73 -4.81 5.56 7.12
CA LYS A 73 -5.50 4.91 8.25
C LYS A 73 -4.98 3.50 8.50
N GLN A 74 -4.67 2.75 7.44
CA GLN A 74 -4.08 1.43 7.61
C GLN A 74 -2.68 1.52 8.24
N THR A 75 -1.84 2.43 7.73
CA THR A 75 -0.49 2.65 8.28
C THR A 75 -0.54 3.00 9.77
N GLU A 76 -1.51 3.83 10.17
CA GLU A 76 -1.72 4.21 11.57
C GLU A 76 -2.16 3.02 12.42
N LYS A 77 -3.11 2.19 11.95
CA LYS A 77 -3.53 0.97 12.62
C LYS A 77 -2.36 0.00 12.84
N GLU A 78 -1.56 -0.23 11.80
CA GLU A 78 -0.37 -1.10 11.87
C GLU A 78 0.65 -0.58 12.87
N LYS A 79 0.88 0.73 12.90
CA LYS A 79 1.77 1.35 13.88
C LYS A 79 1.26 1.15 15.31
N THR A 80 -0.03 1.38 15.55
CA THR A 80 -0.64 1.15 16.87
C THR A 80 -0.57 -0.32 17.27
N ALA A 81 -0.86 -1.24 16.34
CA ALA A 81 -0.73 -2.68 16.57
C ALA A 81 0.70 -3.07 16.95
N GLN A 82 1.69 -2.53 16.24
CA GLN A 82 3.10 -2.77 16.54
C GLN A 82 3.50 -2.22 17.91
N GLU A 83 2.99 -1.06 18.30
CA GLU A 83 3.21 -0.50 19.63
C GLU A 83 2.62 -1.40 20.72
N ILE A 84 1.40 -1.92 20.52
CA ILE A 84 0.80 -2.90 21.44
C ILE A 84 1.67 -4.15 21.56
N ARG A 85 2.12 -4.74 20.44
CA ARG A 85 3.00 -5.91 20.45
C ARG A 85 4.32 -5.63 21.19
N ASN A 86 4.91 -4.46 20.98
CA ASN A 86 6.13 -4.05 21.68
C ASN A 86 5.91 -3.91 23.20
N LEU A 87 4.76 -3.42 23.63
CA LEU A 87 4.42 -3.33 25.05
C LEU A 87 4.19 -4.71 25.65
N LEU A 88 3.50 -5.62 24.96
CA LEU A 88 3.29 -7.00 25.40
C LEU A 88 4.62 -7.75 25.58
N ASN A 89 5.57 -7.58 24.64
CA ASN A 89 6.89 -8.20 24.73
C ASN A 89 7.75 -7.72 25.90
N LYS A 90 7.45 -6.54 26.47
CA LYS A 90 8.13 -6.03 27.66
C LYS A 90 7.56 -6.59 28.96
N LEU A 91 6.39 -7.22 28.93
CA LEU A 91 5.78 -7.81 30.11
C LEU A 91 6.44 -9.15 30.42
N THR A 92 6.89 -9.31 31.67
CA THR A 92 7.30 -10.62 32.19
C THR A 92 6.06 -11.32 32.75
N VAL A 93 5.39 -12.11 31.89
CA VAL A 93 4.18 -12.86 32.27
C VAL A 93 4.52 -14.25 32.77
N ASN A 94 3.76 -14.70 33.77
CA ASN A 94 3.77 -16.08 34.25
C ASN A 94 2.86 -16.97 33.37
N GLN A 95 2.95 -18.31 33.52
CA GLN A 95 2.22 -19.25 32.65
C GLN A 95 0.69 -19.06 32.64
N ALA A 96 0.10 -18.51 33.69
CA ALA A 96 -1.34 -18.25 33.77
C ALA A 96 -1.78 -17.08 32.87
N GLU A 97 -0.90 -16.10 32.67
CA GLU A 97 -1.18 -14.87 31.90
C GLU A 97 -0.80 -15.01 30.41
N ALA A 98 0.02 -16.01 30.06
CA ALA A 98 0.41 -16.30 28.67
C ALA A 98 -0.82 -16.50 27.75
N GLY A 99 -1.88 -17.15 28.27
CA GLY A 99 -3.13 -17.33 27.51
C GLY A 99 -3.90 -16.02 27.25
N VAL A 100 -3.68 -14.98 28.05
CA VAL A 100 -4.28 -13.65 27.86
C VAL A 100 -3.52 -12.90 26.77
N ILE A 101 -2.18 -12.94 26.78
CA ILE A 101 -1.36 -12.31 25.72
C ILE A 101 -1.74 -12.85 24.34
N VAL A 102 -1.85 -14.18 24.19
CA VAL A 102 -2.25 -14.80 22.92
C VAL A 102 -3.64 -14.32 22.46
N LYS A 103 -4.58 -14.08 23.38
CA LYS A 103 -5.89 -13.52 23.03
C LYS A 103 -5.78 -12.06 22.58
N ILE A 104 -4.93 -11.26 23.23
CA ILE A 104 -4.71 -9.86 22.83
C ILE A 104 -4.05 -9.81 21.45
N GLU A 105 -3.05 -10.64 21.17
CA GLU A 105 -2.43 -10.73 19.84
C GLU A 105 -3.44 -11.05 18.75
N LYS A 106 -4.32 -12.05 18.97
CA LYS A 106 -5.41 -12.37 18.02
C LYS A 106 -6.37 -11.21 17.79
N LEU A 107 -6.66 -10.41 18.82
CA LEU A 107 -7.52 -9.23 18.68
C LEU A 107 -6.80 -8.11 17.92
N VAL A 108 -5.50 -7.95 18.14
CA VAL A 108 -4.65 -7.00 17.40
C VAL A 108 -4.58 -7.38 15.92
N ASP A 109 -4.42 -8.66 15.60
CA ASP A 109 -4.38 -9.13 14.21
C ASP A 109 -5.72 -8.84 13.50
N LYS A 110 -6.84 -9.09 14.17
CA LYS A 110 -8.20 -8.85 13.63
C LYS A 110 -8.51 -7.37 13.33
N ILE A 111 -7.88 -6.41 14.03
CA ILE A 111 -8.10 -4.98 13.75
C ILE A 111 -7.18 -4.44 12.65
N THR A 112 -6.14 -5.20 12.31
CA THR A 112 -5.18 -4.89 11.23
C THR A 112 -5.47 -5.61 9.92
N GLU A 113 -6.26 -6.68 9.90
CA GLU A 113 -6.90 -7.21 8.68
C GLU A 113 -7.85 -6.19 8.04
#